data_AF-A0A950ED60-F1
#
_entry.id   AF-A0A950ED60-F1
#
_cell.length_a   1.000
_cell.length_b   1.000
_cell.length_c   1.000
_cell.angle_alpha   90.00
_cell.angle_beta   90.00
_cell.angle_gamma   90.00
#
_symmetry.space_group_name_H-M   'P 1'
#
loop_
_entity.id
_entity.type
_entity.pdbx_description
1 polymer ?
#
loop_
_entity_poly.entity_id
_entity_poly.type
_entity_poly.pdbx_seq_one_letter_code
_entity_poly.pdbx_strand_id
1 'polypeptide(L)'
;MDLERERQRQTYQLCRLGFAILSLALLLACFSSLLYLTPFFVGRGPVVWFRQMSWSRWIDAPIVWGSLVGTYLLWGRWSEPGWQRRAGLLVLMGLVDAVLWFLEHGADLGLRLSEVGHEWLRVELGEALGWAEFALIASLAGDLMSHLGVEQAPTASKATRSLATKGAIVWMLFFCQQTDWNAWPLKNHGISSVEAWLLLLVSNMIWSITLIQVTALSIAAVRQTTRVLAEMDQEDQEHDLLKSPSESHLNLIATHRHGDPGGGMDEPSW
;
A
#
# COMPACT_ATOMS: atom_id res chain seq x y z
N MET A 1 25.20 17.86 -11.60
CA MET A 1 24.31 16.99 -10.81
C MET A 1 23.69 16.02 -11.79
N ASP A 2 23.88 14.72 -11.58
CA ASP A 2 23.43 13.70 -12.53
C ASP A 2 21.91 13.57 -12.49
N LEU A 3 21.24 13.94 -13.58
CA LEU A 3 19.78 13.90 -13.72
C LEU A 3 19.17 12.54 -13.37
N GLU A 4 19.93 11.46 -13.58
CA GLU A 4 19.51 10.09 -13.24
C GLU A 4 19.50 9.85 -11.72
N ARG A 5 20.49 10.36 -10.98
CA ARG A 5 20.56 10.25 -9.51
C ARG A 5 19.40 11.00 -8.85
N GLU A 6 19.09 12.20 -9.36
CA GLU A 6 17.95 13.01 -8.90
C GLU A 6 16.62 12.28 -9.10
N ARG A 7 16.43 11.68 -10.28
CA ARG A 7 15.24 10.89 -10.63
C ARG A 7 15.09 9.67 -9.73
N GLN A 8 16.18 8.97 -9.43
CA GLN A 8 16.18 7.84 -8.51
C GLN A 8 15.83 8.26 -7.08
N ARG A 9 16.41 9.36 -6.59
CA ARG A 9 16.06 9.93 -5.28
C ARG A 9 14.56 10.22 -5.18
N GLN A 10 13.98 10.91 -6.16
CA GLN A 10 12.53 11.20 -6.19
C GLN A 10 11.69 9.92 -6.17
N THR A 11 12.12 8.90 -6.92
CA THR A 11 11.46 7.59 -6.98
C THR A 11 11.44 6.92 -5.60
N TYR A 12 12.58 6.92 -4.90
CA TYR A 12 12.68 6.37 -3.55
C TYR A 12 11.87 7.18 -2.53
N GLN A 13 11.86 8.51 -2.61
CA GLN A 13 11.05 9.34 -1.72
C GLN A 13 9.55 9.03 -1.84
N LEU A 14 9.06 8.86 -3.07
CA LEU A 14 7.66 8.52 -3.32
C LEU A 14 7.34 7.08 -2.95
N CYS A 15 8.25 6.13 -3.20
CA CYS A 15 8.09 4.75 -2.74
C CYS A 15 8.04 4.69 -1.21
N ARG A 16 8.92 5.41 -0.52
CA ARG A 16 8.93 5.52 0.95
C ARG A 16 7.61 6.08 1.46
N LEU A 17 7.11 7.17 0.86
CA LEU A 17 5.84 7.77 1.25
C LEU A 17 4.67 6.81 1.02
N GLY A 18 4.61 6.18 -0.16
CA GLY A 18 3.58 5.20 -0.50
C GLY A 18 3.54 4.02 0.49
N PHE A 19 4.69 3.40 0.76
CA PHE A 19 4.78 2.32 1.75
C PHE A 19 4.54 2.80 3.19
N ALA A 20 4.84 4.05 3.54
CA ALA A 20 4.57 4.60 4.87
C ALA A 20 3.06 4.79 5.10
N ILE A 21 2.35 5.35 4.12
CA ILE A 21 0.89 5.48 4.16
C ILE A 21 0.24 4.08 4.19
N LEU A 22 0.69 3.15 3.35
CA LEU A 22 0.24 1.76 3.38
C LEU A 22 0.47 1.12 4.75
N SER A 23 1.66 1.29 5.34
CA SER A 23 1.97 0.72 6.65
C SER A 23 1.03 1.22 7.74
N LEU A 24 0.65 2.50 7.70
CA LEU A 24 -0.29 3.07 8.66
C LEU A 24 -1.70 2.49 8.49
N ALA A 25 -2.18 2.40 7.24
CA ALA A 25 -3.47 1.79 6.92
C ALA A 25 -3.51 0.30 7.34
N LEU A 26 -2.45 -0.44 7.02
CA LEU A 26 -2.33 -1.86 7.37
C LEU A 26 -2.18 -2.10 8.87
N LEU A 27 -1.51 -1.22 9.61
CA LEU A 27 -1.47 -1.29 11.08
C LEU A 27 -2.86 -1.15 11.69
N LEU A 28 -3.68 -0.25 11.15
CA LEU A 28 -5.07 -0.09 11.58
C LEU A 28 -5.90 -1.32 11.19
N ALA A 29 -5.69 -1.88 10.00
CA ALA A 29 -6.31 -3.14 9.58
C ALA A 29 -5.89 -4.31 10.48
N CYS A 30 -4.63 -4.41 10.89
CA CYS A 30 -4.16 -5.40 11.87
C CYS A 30 -4.94 -5.28 13.17
N PHE A 31 -5.11 -4.05 13.67
CA PHE A 31 -5.89 -3.80 14.88
C PHE A 31 -7.34 -4.25 14.73
N SER A 32 -8.01 -3.89 13.64
CA SER A 32 -9.38 -4.35 13.33
C SER A 32 -9.45 -5.88 13.25
N SER A 33 -8.50 -6.53 12.57
CA SER A 33 -8.44 -8.00 12.44
C SER A 33 -8.27 -8.71 13.79
N LEU A 34 -7.43 -8.16 14.68
CA LEU A 34 -7.26 -8.70 16.03
C LEU A 34 -8.52 -8.51 16.88
N LEU A 35 -9.23 -7.39 16.73
CA LEU A 35 -10.54 -7.19 17.35
C LEU A 35 -11.55 -8.23 16.84
N TYR A 36 -11.56 -8.55 15.55
CA TYR A 36 -12.41 -9.61 14.98
C TYR A 36 -12.10 -11.01 15.52
N LEU A 37 -10.84 -11.29 15.88
CA LEU A 37 -10.45 -12.55 16.52
C LEU A 37 -10.79 -12.62 18.02
N THR A 38 -10.95 -11.48 18.69
CA THR A 38 -11.14 -11.41 20.15
C THR A 38 -12.33 -12.25 20.65
N PRO A 39 -13.50 -12.32 19.98
CA PRO A 39 -14.65 -13.14 20.41
C PRO A 39 -14.34 -14.62 20.53
N PHE A 40 -13.37 -15.14 19.77
CA PHE A 40 -13.02 -16.55 19.74
C PHE A 40 -12.15 -16.96 20.94
N PHE A 41 -11.40 -16.02 21.54
CA PHE A 41 -10.44 -16.31 22.61
C PHE A 41 -10.81 -15.69 23.96
N VAL A 42 -11.36 -14.47 23.95
CA VAL A 42 -11.64 -13.67 25.16
C VAL A 42 -13.15 -13.51 25.37
N GLY A 43 -13.96 -13.77 24.35
CA GLY A 43 -15.41 -13.61 24.36
C GLY A 43 -15.88 -12.29 23.76
N ARG A 44 -17.21 -12.11 23.68
CA ARG A 44 -17.82 -11.02 22.89
C ARG A 44 -17.74 -9.63 23.54
N GLY A 45 -17.49 -9.55 24.85
CA GLY A 45 -17.54 -8.31 25.63
C GLY A 45 -16.71 -7.15 25.05
N PRO A 46 -15.41 -7.34 24.79
CA PRO A 46 -14.55 -6.28 24.23
C PRO A 46 -15.01 -5.77 22.86
N VAL A 47 -15.48 -6.66 21.98
CA VAL A 47 -15.97 -6.29 20.64
C VAL A 47 -17.28 -5.51 20.71
N VAL A 48 -18.20 -5.93 21.58
CA VAL A 48 -19.45 -5.21 21.81
C VAL A 48 -19.17 -3.81 22.36
N TRP A 49 -18.27 -3.68 23.33
CA TRP A 49 -17.85 -2.39 23.86
C TRP A 49 -17.23 -1.49 22.79
N PHE A 50 -16.35 -2.04 21.94
CA PHE A 50 -15.74 -1.30 20.83
C PHE A 50 -16.80 -0.81 19.82
N ARG A 51 -17.74 -1.68 19.42
CA ARG A 51 -18.82 -1.35 18.48
C ARG A 51 -19.83 -0.32 19.01
N GLN A 52 -19.91 -0.12 20.33
CA GLN A 52 -20.75 0.94 20.91
C GLN A 52 -20.20 2.34 20.66
N MET A 53 -18.92 2.47 20.28
CA MET A 53 -18.33 3.78 19.99
C MET A 53 -18.79 4.28 18.62
N SER A 54 -19.33 5.50 18.56
CA SER A 54 -19.88 6.10 17.33
C SER A 54 -18.87 6.31 16.20
N TRP A 55 -17.57 6.35 16.52
CA TRP A 55 -16.48 6.46 15.56
C TRP A 55 -16.00 5.11 15.03
N SER A 56 -16.33 3.99 15.69
CA SER A 56 -15.84 2.65 15.32
C SER A 56 -16.29 2.22 13.92
N ARG A 57 -17.49 2.64 13.50
CA ARG A 57 -18.00 2.45 12.13
C ARG A 57 -17.17 3.13 11.04
N TRP A 58 -16.37 4.13 11.39
CA TRP A 58 -15.55 4.87 10.43
C TRP A 58 -14.10 4.39 10.41
N ILE A 59 -13.76 3.34 11.16
CA ILE A 59 -12.38 2.85 11.25
C ILE A 59 -11.85 2.33 9.91
N ASP A 60 -12.75 1.84 9.05
CA ASP A 60 -12.38 1.28 7.75
C ASP A 60 -12.08 2.36 6.71
N ALA A 61 -12.59 3.59 6.90
CA ALA A 61 -12.32 4.70 5.99
C ALA A 61 -10.81 5.00 5.84
N PRO A 62 -10.04 5.27 6.92
CA PRO A 62 -8.60 5.49 6.79
C PRO A 62 -7.84 4.26 6.27
N ILE A 63 -8.37 3.04 6.43
CA ILE A 63 -7.78 1.83 5.85
C ILE A 63 -7.92 1.88 4.33
N VAL A 64 -9.15 2.00 3.83
CA VAL A 64 -9.47 1.99 2.40
C VAL A 64 -8.79 3.15 1.66
N TRP A 65 -8.96 4.38 2.18
CA TRP A 65 -8.39 5.57 1.54
C TRP A 65 -6.86 5.61 1.68
N GLY A 66 -6.32 5.18 2.82
CA GLY A 66 -4.88 5.09 3.02
C GLY A 66 -4.24 4.07 2.07
N SER A 67 -4.84 2.89 1.92
CA SER A 67 -4.40 1.88 0.97
C SER A 67 -4.45 2.37 -0.48
N LEU A 68 -5.54 3.02 -0.89
CA LEU A 68 -5.65 3.58 -2.23
C LEU A 68 -4.59 4.66 -2.51
N VAL A 69 -4.42 5.63 -1.61
CA VAL A 69 -3.41 6.69 -1.78
C VAL A 69 -2.00 6.09 -1.80
N GLY A 70 -1.71 5.17 -0.88
CA GLY A 70 -0.41 4.54 -0.78
C GLY A 70 -0.06 3.71 -2.01
N THR A 71 -0.99 2.89 -2.53
CA THR A 71 -0.79 2.12 -3.77
C THR A 71 -0.66 3.03 -5.00
N TYR A 72 -1.44 4.11 -5.07
CA TYR A 72 -1.34 5.10 -6.15
C TYR A 72 0.04 5.76 -6.20
N LEU A 73 0.63 6.08 -5.05
CA LEU A 73 1.99 6.62 -5.00
C LEU A 73 3.05 5.64 -5.52
N LEU A 74 2.82 4.32 -5.42
CA LEU A 74 3.72 3.30 -5.97
C LEU A 74 3.56 3.12 -7.48
N TRP A 75 2.41 3.49 -8.04
CA TRP A 75 2.13 3.30 -9.46
C TRP A 75 2.96 4.26 -10.33
N GLY A 76 3.48 3.74 -11.44
CA GLY A 76 4.31 4.49 -12.38
C GLY A 76 5.72 4.85 -11.90
N ARG A 77 6.16 4.37 -10.72
CA ARG A 77 7.48 4.73 -10.15
C ARG A 77 8.65 4.04 -10.82
N TRP A 78 8.46 2.80 -11.26
CA TRP A 78 9.47 2.05 -11.97
C TRP A 78 9.02 1.82 -13.41
N SER A 79 9.96 1.84 -14.35
CA SER A 79 9.72 1.52 -15.77
C SER A 79 9.56 0.02 -16.01
N GLU A 80 9.91 -0.82 -15.04
CA GLU A 80 9.79 -2.26 -15.15
C GLU A 80 8.30 -2.67 -15.35
N PRO A 81 7.96 -3.39 -16.43
CA PRO A 81 6.58 -3.80 -16.71
C PRO A 81 5.96 -4.61 -15.57
N GLY A 82 6.76 -5.42 -14.87
CA GLY A 82 6.32 -6.22 -13.74
C GLY A 82 5.85 -5.36 -12.56
N TRP A 83 6.58 -4.30 -12.23
CA TRP A 83 6.18 -3.33 -11.20
C TRP A 83 4.89 -2.61 -11.58
N GLN A 84 4.84 -2.05 -12.80
CA GLN A 84 3.69 -1.26 -13.26
C GLN A 84 2.38 -2.05 -13.26
N ARG A 85 2.43 -3.31 -13.71
CA ARG A 85 1.25 -4.20 -13.74
C ARG A 85 0.74 -4.49 -12.33
N ARG A 86 1.63 -4.81 -11.39
CA ARG A 86 1.25 -5.15 -10.01
C ARG A 86 0.77 -3.94 -9.22
N ALA A 87 1.47 -2.81 -9.32
CA ALA A 87 1.05 -1.57 -8.70
C ALA A 87 -0.26 -1.02 -9.30
N GLY A 88 -0.42 -1.11 -10.63
CA GLY A 88 -1.67 -0.72 -11.29
C GLY A 88 -2.85 -1.61 -10.90
N LEU A 89 -2.63 -2.92 -10.76
CA LEU A 89 -3.65 -3.84 -10.27
C LEU A 89 -4.04 -3.52 -8.82
N LEU A 90 -3.08 -3.20 -7.95
CA LEU A 90 -3.37 -2.75 -6.58
C LEU A 90 -4.19 -1.45 -6.55
N VAL A 91 -3.89 -0.48 -7.41
CA VAL A 91 -4.70 0.74 -7.51
C VAL A 91 -6.13 0.41 -7.93
N LEU A 92 -6.30 -0.49 -8.89
CA LEU A 92 -7.64 -0.93 -9.31
C LEU A 92 -8.39 -1.62 -8.17
N MET A 93 -7.72 -2.49 -7.42
CA MET A 93 -8.31 -3.16 -6.25
C MET A 93 -8.72 -2.15 -5.17
N GLY A 94 -7.83 -1.20 -4.82
CA GLY A 94 -8.16 -0.13 -3.87
C GLY A 94 -9.30 0.79 -4.33
N LEU A 95 -9.49 0.97 -5.64
CA LEU A 95 -10.65 1.68 -6.18
C LEU A 95 -11.94 0.86 -6.00
N VAL A 96 -11.88 -0.46 -6.23
CA VAL A 96 -13.03 -1.34 -5.97
C VAL A 96 -13.37 -1.33 -4.49
N ASP A 97 -12.38 -1.39 -3.59
CA ASP A 97 -12.60 -1.30 -2.14
C ASP A 97 -13.24 0.03 -1.74
N ALA A 98 -12.81 1.15 -2.34
CA ALA A 98 -13.46 2.44 -2.12
C ALA A 98 -14.93 2.42 -2.55
N VAL A 99 -15.26 1.81 -3.69
CA VAL A 99 -16.64 1.63 -4.15
C VAL A 99 -17.45 0.74 -3.20
N LEU A 100 -16.89 -0.39 -2.77
CA LEU A 100 -17.54 -1.29 -1.80
C LEU A 100 -17.80 -0.57 -0.47
N TRP A 101 -16.83 0.20 0.03
CA TRP A 101 -16.98 1.01 1.22
C TRP A 101 -18.09 2.06 1.08
N PHE A 102 -18.16 2.75 -0.07
CA PHE A 102 -19.25 3.70 -0.35
C PHE A 102 -20.62 3.02 -0.44
N LEU A 103 -20.70 1.80 -0.97
CA LEU A 103 -21.94 1.04 -1.03
C LEU A 103 -22.41 0.62 0.36
N GLU A 104 -21.49 0.28 1.26
CA GLU A 104 -21.77 -0.08 2.65
C GLU A 104 -22.19 1.13 3.49
N HIS A 105 -21.47 2.25 3.36
CA HIS A 105 -21.69 3.47 4.16
C HIS A 105 -22.63 4.48 3.50
N GLY A 106 -23.14 4.17 2.31
CA GLY A 106 -23.95 5.08 1.50
C GLY A 106 -25.18 5.61 2.23
N ALA A 107 -25.88 4.73 2.95
CA ALA A 107 -27.05 5.10 3.74
C ALA A 107 -26.71 6.14 4.83
N ASP A 108 -25.58 5.97 5.52
CA ASP A 108 -25.07 6.89 6.54
C ASP A 108 -24.63 8.23 5.94
N LEU A 109 -24.24 8.25 4.66
CA LEU A 109 -23.91 9.45 3.88
C LEU A 109 -25.14 10.12 3.25
N GLY A 110 -26.35 9.61 3.49
CA GLY A 110 -27.59 10.12 2.91
C GLY A 110 -27.86 9.67 1.46
N LEU A 111 -27.06 8.72 0.95
CA LEU A 111 -27.25 8.11 -0.36
C LEU A 111 -28.21 6.91 -0.24
N ARG A 112 -29.20 6.82 -1.12
CA ARG A 112 -30.13 5.66 -1.18
C ARG A 112 -29.50 4.47 -1.90
N LEU A 113 -28.37 3.99 -1.39
CA LEU A 113 -27.61 2.87 -1.96
C LEU A 113 -28.02 1.50 -1.38
N SER A 114 -28.93 1.48 -0.40
CA SER A 114 -29.47 0.27 0.23
C SER A 114 -30.23 -0.66 -0.74
N GLU A 115 -30.55 -0.18 -1.95
CA GLU A 115 -31.23 -0.96 -2.99
C GLU A 115 -30.27 -1.74 -3.89
N VAL A 116 -28.96 -1.47 -3.81
CA VAL A 116 -27.94 -2.28 -4.48
C VAL A 116 -27.82 -3.58 -3.69
N GLY A 117 -28.54 -4.62 -4.10
CA GLY A 117 -28.54 -5.94 -3.47
C GLY A 117 -27.16 -6.62 -3.46
N HIS A 118 -27.11 -7.93 -3.18
CA HIS A 118 -25.87 -8.74 -3.15
C HIS A 118 -24.88 -8.41 -2.02
N GLU A 119 -25.38 -8.00 -0.85
CA GLU A 119 -24.54 -7.70 0.32
C GLU A 119 -23.51 -8.78 0.63
N TRP A 120 -23.93 -10.05 0.67
CA TRP A 120 -23.03 -11.19 0.87
C TRP A 120 -21.89 -11.24 -0.14
N LEU A 121 -22.21 -11.15 -1.43
CA LEU A 121 -21.21 -11.19 -2.49
C LEU A 121 -20.25 -9.99 -2.44
N ARG A 122 -20.72 -8.81 -2.01
CA ARG A 122 -19.88 -7.61 -1.86
C ARG A 122 -18.83 -7.78 -0.77
N VAL A 123 -19.23 -8.31 0.39
CA VAL A 123 -18.32 -8.61 1.50
C VAL A 123 -17.27 -9.62 1.05
N GLU A 124 -17.72 -10.72 0.45
CA GLU A 124 -16.84 -11.80 -0.02
C GLU A 124 -15.93 -11.36 -1.18
N LEU A 125 -16.39 -10.45 -2.04
CA LEU A 125 -15.54 -9.84 -3.06
C LEU A 125 -14.41 -9.02 -2.42
N GLY A 126 -14.70 -8.24 -1.39
CA GLY A 126 -13.67 -7.51 -0.63
C GLY A 126 -12.63 -8.44 0.00
N GLU A 127 -13.07 -9.55 0.61
CA GLU A 127 -12.15 -10.56 1.15
C GLU A 127 -11.29 -11.22 0.04
N ALA A 128 -11.90 -11.55 -1.10
CA ALA A 128 -11.18 -12.11 -2.25
C ALA A 128 -10.08 -11.17 -2.74
N LEU A 129 -10.40 -9.88 -2.86
CA LEU A 129 -9.44 -8.85 -3.27
C LEU A 129 -8.33 -8.70 -2.24
N GLY A 130 -8.65 -8.64 -0.94
CA GLY A 130 -7.64 -8.49 0.10
C GLY A 130 -6.57 -9.60 0.11
N TRP A 131 -6.94 -10.85 -0.22
CA TRP A 131 -5.94 -11.91 -0.41
C TRP A 131 -4.98 -11.62 -1.58
N ALA A 132 -5.51 -11.12 -2.70
CA ALA A 132 -4.71 -10.73 -3.84
C ALA A 132 -3.84 -9.50 -3.53
N GLU A 133 -4.39 -8.53 -2.80
CA GLU A 133 -3.66 -7.34 -2.35
C GLU A 133 -2.49 -7.70 -1.45
N PHE A 134 -2.68 -8.60 -0.47
CA PHE A 134 -1.60 -9.11 0.37
C PHE A 134 -0.45 -9.67 -0.47
N ALA A 135 -0.78 -10.47 -1.49
CA ALA A 135 0.22 -11.05 -2.36
C ALA A 135 0.97 -9.98 -3.18
N LEU A 136 0.26 -8.98 -3.69
CA LEU A 136 0.83 -7.91 -4.51
C LEU A 136 1.70 -6.95 -3.68
N ILE A 137 1.23 -6.51 -2.50
CA ILE A 137 1.98 -5.65 -1.59
C ILE A 137 3.25 -6.36 -1.12
N ALA A 138 3.15 -7.62 -0.69
CA ALA A 138 4.32 -8.41 -0.32
C ALA A 138 5.32 -8.52 -1.49
N SER A 139 4.82 -8.67 -2.72
CA SER A 139 5.68 -8.73 -3.91
C SER A 139 6.41 -7.41 -4.16
N LEU A 140 5.71 -6.28 -4.15
CA LEU A 140 6.31 -4.95 -4.40
C LEU A 140 7.30 -4.56 -3.29
N ALA A 141 6.96 -4.84 -2.03
CA ALA A 141 7.86 -4.60 -0.90
C ALA A 141 9.13 -5.47 -1.01
N GLY A 142 8.96 -6.74 -1.40
CA GLY A 142 10.07 -7.65 -1.65
C GLY A 142 11.00 -7.17 -2.75
N ASP A 143 10.45 -6.73 -3.88
CA ASP A 143 11.24 -6.25 -5.03
C ASP A 143 11.97 -4.95 -4.71
N LEU A 144 11.30 -4.00 -4.04
CA LEU A 144 11.95 -2.76 -3.62
C LEU A 144 13.11 -3.07 -2.66
N MET A 145 12.90 -3.87 -1.63
CA MET A 145 13.96 -4.22 -0.69
C MET A 145 15.09 -5.03 -1.34
N SER A 146 14.77 -5.92 -2.28
CA SER A 146 15.77 -6.66 -3.06
C SER A 146 16.60 -5.71 -3.94
N HIS A 147 15.96 -4.70 -4.54
CA HIS A 147 16.64 -3.66 -5.30
C HIS A 147 17.60 -2.84 -4.42
N LEU A 148 17.22 -2.60 -3.16
CA LEU A 148 18.04 -1.93 -2.15
C LEU A 148 19.07 -2.87 -1.47
N GLY A 149 19.30 -4.07 -2.01
CA GLY A 149 20.34 -5.00 -1.55
C GLY A 149 19.97 -5.90 -0.37
N VAL A 150 18.70 -5.99 0.02
CA VAL A 150 18.27 -6.86 1.14
C VAL A 150 18.05 -8.30 0.65
N GLU A 151 19.03 -9.17 0.88
CA GLU A 151 19.02 -10.57 0.40
C GLU A 151 17.85 -11.42 0.94
N GLN A 152 17.36 -11.12 2.14
CA GLN A 152 16.26 -11.88 2.76
C GLN A 152 14.87 -11.50 2.22
N ALA A 153 14.74 -10.36 1.54
CA ALA A 153 13.47 -9.81 1.12
C ALA A 153 12.69 -10.69 0.12
N PRO A 154 13.32 -11.28 -0.92
CA PRO A 154 12.63 -12.18 -1.85
C PRO A 154 12.06 -13.41 -1.16
N THR A 155 12.78 -13.99 -0.20
CA THR A 155 12.36 -15.16 0.56
C THR A 155 11.16 -14.83 1.44
N ALA A 156 11.21 -13.73 2.19
CA ALA A 156 10.11 -13.29 3.04
C ALA A 156 8.85 -12.97 2.20
N SER A 157 9.02 -12.22 1.10
CA SER A 157 7.93 -11.92 0.15
C SER A 157 7.30 -13.18 -0.45
N LYS A 158 8.11 -14.17 -0.86
CA LYS A 158 7.61 -15.45 -1.37
C LYS A 158 6.83 -16.22 -0.31
N ALA A 159 7.31 -16.26 0.93
CA ALA A 159 6.62 -16.92 2.03
C ALA A 159 5.24 -16.27 2.30
N THR A 160 5.17 -14.94 2.37
CA THR A 160 3.90 -14.22 2.59
C THR A 160 2.92 -14.41 1.43
N ARG A 161 3.39 -14.38 0.17
CA ARG A 161 2.53 -14.70 -0.99
C ARG A 161 1.99 -16.12 -0.96
N SER A 162 2.82 -17.08 -0.58
CA SER A 162 2.41 -18.48 -0.43
C SER A 162 1.35 -18.62 0.67
N LEU A 163 1.50 -17.90 1.78
CA LEU A 163 0.52 -17.89 2.86
C LEU A 163 -0.81 -17.25 2.41
N ALA A 164 -0.76 -16.11 1.72
CA ALA A 164 -1.94 -15.46 1.14
C ALA A 164 -2.67 -16.39 0.16
N THR A 165 -1.94 -17.12 -0.68
CA THR A 165 -2.53 -18.09 -1.62
C THR A 165 -3.23 -19.23 -0.88
N LYS A 166 -2.60 -19.79 0.16
CA LYS A 166 -3.20 -20.84 0.99
C LYS A 166 -4.45 -20.32 1.72
N GLY A 167 -4.38 -19.10 2.25
CA GLY A 167 -5.52 -18.41 2.87
C GLY A 167 -6.68 -18.25 1.90
N ALA A 168 -6.42 -17.76 0.69
CA ALA A 168 -7.42 -17.64 -0.37
C ALA A 168 -8.09 -18.97 -0.72
N ILE A 169 -7.36 -20.08 -0.72
CA ILE A 169 -7.94 -21.42 -0.96
C ILE A 169 -8.88 -21.81 0.19
N VAL A 170 -8.45 -21.63 1.44
CA VAL A 170 -9.28 -21.94 2.62
C VAL A 170 -10.54 -21.06 2.64
N TRP A 171 -10.37 -19.76 2.39
CA TRP A 171 -11.46 -18.81 2.25
C TRP A 171 -12.43 -19.23 1.13
N MET A 172 -11.93 -19.62 -0.05
CA MET A 172 -12.79 -20.06 -1.17
C MET A 172 -13.63 -21.30 -0.79
N LEU A 173 -13.05 -22.25 -0.06
CA LEU A 173 -13.79 -23.40 0.45
C LEU A 173 -14.88 -22.97 1.44
N PHE A 174 -14.57 -22.03 2.34
CA PHE A 174 -15.54 -21.45 3.26
C PHE A 174 -16.67 -20.72 2.51
N PHE A 175 -16.35 -19.85 1.56
CA PHE A 175 -17.31 -19.13 0.72
C PHE A 175 -18.24 -20.09 -0.02
N CYS A 176 -17.68 -21.11 -0.67
CA CYS A 176 -18.47 -22.14 -1.37
C CYS A 176 -19.39 -22.91 -0.42
N GLN A 177 -18.91 -23.20 0.79
CA GLN A 177 -19.71 -23.91 1.80
C GLN A 177 -20.81 -23.02 2.39
N GLN A 178 -20.59 -21.72 2.60
CA GLN A 178 -21.53 -20.80 3.26
C GLN A 178 -22.55 -20.13 2.34
N THR A 179 -22.29 -20.14 1.04
CA THR A 179 -23.16 -19.49 0.06
C THR A 179 -24.37 -20.37 -0.26
N ASP A 180 -25.57 -19.79 -0.13
CA ASP A 180 -26.78 -20.39 -0.68
C ASP A 180 -26.83 -20.16 -2.20
N TRP A 181 -26.42 -21.18 -2.95
CA TRP A 181 -26.39 -21.18 -4.40
C TRP A 181 -27.77 -21.23 -5.05
N ASN A 182 -28.83 -21.52 -4.29
CA ASN A 182 -30.20 -21.57 -4.80
C ASN A 182 -30.93 -20.22 -4.65
N ALA A 183 -30.33 -19.25 -3.97
CA ALA A 183 -30.92 -17.92 -3.76
C ALA A 183 -30.32 -16.88 -4.72
N TRP A 184 -31.18 -15.98 -5.22
CA TRP A 184 -30.74 -14.76 -5.89
C TRP A 184 -31.44 -13.53 -5.26
N PRO A 185 -30.70 -12.55 -4.74
CA PRO A 185 -29.25 -12.47 -4.63
C PRO A 185 -28.65 -13.56 -3.73
N LEU A 186 -27.37 -13.88 -3.93
CA LEU A 186 -26.62 -14.82 -3.08
C LEU A 186 -26.68 -14.37 -1.62
N LYS A 187 -26.87 -15.32 -0.70
CA LYS A 187 -26.98 -15.10 0.74
C LYS A 187 -26.11 -16.09 1.50
N ASN A 188 -25.71 -15.68 2.69
CA ASN A 188 -25.14 -16.58 3.68
C ASN A 188 -26.25 -17.47 4.26
N HIS A 189 -26.11 -18.81 4.18
CA HIS A 189 -27.09 -19.73 4.81
C HIS A 189 -26.80 -20.00 6.29
N GLY A 190 -25.68 -19.50 6.80
CA GLY A 190 -25.30 -19.55 8.20
C GLY A 190 -24.42 -20.75 8.56
N ILE A 191 -23.68 -20.61 9.66
CA ILE A 191 -22.76 -21.64 10.13
C ILE A 191 -23.54 -22.73 10.86
N SER A 192 -23.82 -23.82 10.16
CA SER A 192 -24.57 -24.97 10.68
C SER A 192 -23.71 -26.17 11.09
N SER A 193 -22.43 -26.20 10.70
CA SER A 193 -21.53 -27.33 10.92
C SER A 193 -20.22 -26.96 11.63
N VAL A 194 -19.58 -27.94 12.27
CA VAL A 194 -18.28 -27.75 12.95
C VAL A 194 -17.18 -27.48 11.93
N GLU A 195 -17.23 -28.12 10.76
CA GLU A 195 -16.28 -27.91 9.67
C GLU A 195 -16.32 -26.45 9.19
N ALA A 196 -17.51 -25.89 9.03
CA ALA A 196 -17.67 -24.48 8.66
C ALA A 196 -17.10 -23.52 9.73
N TRP A 197 -17.30 -23.82 11.02
CA TRP A 197 -16.68 -23.08 12.12
C TRP A 197 -15.16 -23.14 12.08
N LEU A 198 -14.59 -24.33 11.82
CA LEU A 198 -13.15 -24.52 11.70
C LEU A 198 -12.59 -23.77 10.49
N LEU A 199 -13.26 -23.82 9.34
CA LEU A 199 -12.85 -23.06 8.15
C LEU A 199 -12.86 -21.55 8.39
N LEU A 200 -13.91 -21.02 9.04
CA LEU A 200 -13.97 -19.61 9.42
C LEU A 200 -12.79 -19.22 10.33
N LEU A 201 -12.56 -19.99 11.39
CA LEU A 201 -11.49 -19.71 12.35
C LEU A 201 -10.12 -19.77 11.68
N VAL A 202 -9.86 -20.82 10.90
CA VAL A 202 -8.58 -21.00 10.18
C VAL A 202 -8.39 -19.88 9.15
N SER A 203 -9.42 -19.54 8.39
CA SER A 203 -9.36 -18.42 7.43
C SER A 203 -8.98 -17.11 8.12
N ASN A 204 -9.69 -16.76 9.21
CA ASN A 204 -9.42 -15.53 9.97
C ASN A 204 -8.04 -15.50 10.63
N MET A 205 -7.55 -16.65 11.10
CA MET A 205 -6.19 -16.77 11.63
C MET A 205 -5.15 -16.57 10.54
N ILE A 206 -5.29 -17.23 9.39
CA ILE A 206 -4.36 -17.06 8.26
C ILE A 206 -4.40 -15.62 7.76
N TRP A 207 -5.58 -15.01 7.69
CA TRP A 207 -5.77 -13.62 7.28
C TRP A 207 -4.97 -12.69 8.20
N SER A 208 -5.18 -12.80 9.51
CA SER A 208 -4.51 -11.97 10.50
C SER A 208 -2.99 -12.13 10.47
N ILE A 209 -2.49 -13.37 10.35
CA ILE A 209 -1.05 -13.63 10.27
C ILE A 209 -0.47 -13.04 8.98
N THR A 210 -1.15 -13.22 7.84
CA THR A 210 -0.71 -12.70 6.54
C THR A 210 -0.69 -11.18 6.56
N LEU A 211 -1.74 -10.55 7.09
CA LEU A 211 -1.84 -9.10 7.24
C LEU A 211 -0.70 -8.54 8.11
N ILE A 212 -0.36 -9.19 9.23
CA ILE A 212 0.79 -8.80 10.06
C ILE A 212 2.10 -8.91 9.29
N GLN A 213 2.29 -9.98 8.51
CA GLN A 213 3.50 -10.16 7.69
C GLN A 213 3.62 -9.11 6.58
N VAL A 214 2.53 -8.81 5.87
CA VAL A 214 2.50 -7.78 4.82
C VAL A 214 2.77 -6.39 5.42
N THR A 215 2.21 -6.11 6.59
CA THR A 215 2.48 -4.88 7.35
C THR A 215 3.96 -4.77 7.70
N ALA A 216 4.54 -5.84 8.24
CA ALA A 216 5.96 -5.87 8.60
C ALA A 216 6.88 -5.66 7.39
N LEU A 217 6.57 -6.29 6.25
CA LEU A 217 7.30 -6.08 4.99
C LEU A 217 7.20 -4.64 4.50
N SER A 218 6.02 -4.03 4.59
CA SER A 218 5.79 -2.63 4.20
C SER A 218 6.61 -1.68 5.09
N ILE A 219 6.60 -1.89 6.42
CA ILE A 219 7.42 -1.11 7.36
C ILE A 219 8.91 -1.30 7.08
N ALA A 220 9.34 -2.54 6.81
CA ALA A 220 10.73 -2.83 6.48
C ALA A 220 11.17 -2.10 5.19
N ALA A 221 10.31 -2.07 4.16
CA ALA A 221 10.55 -1.31 2.94
C ALA A 221 10.71 0.19 3.19
N VAL A 222 9.88 0.79 4.05
CA VAL A 222 10.02 2.20 4.48
C VAL A 222 11.37 2.42 5.15
N ARG A 223 11.73 1.56 6.12
CA ARG A 223 12.98 1.69 6.88
C ARG A 223 14.19 1.58 5.97
N GLN A 224 14.21 0.62 5.05
CA GLN A 224 15.33 0.44 4.14
C GLN A 224 15.45 1.60 3.15
N THR A 225 14.32 2.06 2.58
CA THR A 225 14.33 3.22 1.69
C THR A 225 14.79 4.49 2.41
N THR A 226 14.42 4.66 3.69
CA THR A 226 14.88 5.79 4.51
C THR A 226 16.40 5.77 4.71
N ARG A 227 16.99 4.58 4.94
CA ARG A 227 18.45 4.43 5.09
C ARG A 227 19.18 4.83 3.82
N VAL A 228 18.76 4.28 2.67
CA VAL A 228 19.40 4.57 1.38
C VAL A 228 19.27 6.04 1.01
N LEU A 229 18.13 6.68 1.27
CA LEU A 229 17.98 8.13 1.06
C LEU A 229 18.95 8.94 1.93
N ALA A 230 19.14 8.55 3.20
CA ALA A 230 20.08 9.23 4.09
C ALA A 230 21.54 9.03 3.64
N GLU A 231 21.89 7.85 3.12
CA GLU A 231 23.21 7.58 2.53
C GLU A 231 23.45 8.44 1.29
N MET A 232 22.46 8.55 0.39
CA MET A 232 22.54 9.43 -0.79
C MET A 232 22.72 10.90 -0.40
N ASP A 233 22.04 11.36 0.65
CA ASP A 233 22.16 12.74 1.17
C ASP A 233 23.56 12.99 1.77
N GLN A 234 24.14 12.00 2.47
CA GLN A 234 25.49 12.11 3.02
C GLN A 234 26.56 12.15 1.92
N GLU A 235 26.47 11.28 0.93
CA GLU A 235 27.40 11.26 -0.22
C GLU A 235 27.38 12.58 -1.01
N ASP A 236 26.21 13.18 -1.19
CA ASP A 236 26.08 14.47 -1.87
C ASP A 236 26.76 15.59 -1.08
N GLN A 237 26.61 15.59 0.26
CA GLN A 237 27.30 16.53 1.14
C GLN A 237 28.82 16.35 1.07
N GLU A 238 29.31 15.11 1.09
CA GLU A 238 30.75 14.82 0.96
C GLU A 238 31.30 15.26 -0.40
N HIS A 239 30.56 15.03 -1.49
CA HIS A 239 30.96 15.50 -2.82
C HIS A 239 30.97 17.03 -2.96
N ASP A 240 30.03 17.73 -2.33
CA ASP A 240 30.02 19.19 -2.35
C ASP A 240 31.12 19.80 -1.46
N LEU A 241 31.53 19.11 -0.38
CA LEU A 241 32.69 19.51 0.43
C LEU A 241 34.03 19.28 -0.29
N LEU A 242 34.11 18.27 -1.17
CA LEU A 242 35.31 17.95 -1.96
C LEU A 242 35.48 18.83 -3.20
N LYS A 243 34.43 19.55 -3.64
CA LYS A 243 34.56 20.60 -4.66
C LYS A 243 35.34 21.79 -4.08
N SER A 244 36.63 21.84 -4.41
CA SER A 244 37.50 22.97 -4.09
C SER A 244 36.89 24.32 -4.52
N PRO A 245 37.04 25.41 -3.73
CA PRO A 245 36.58 26.77 -4.08
C PRO A 245 37.12 27.29 -5.43
N SER A 246 38.16 26.64 -5.99
CA SER A 246 38.74 27.02 -7.27
C SER A 246 37.86 26.68 -8.48
N GLU A 247 37.03 25.63 -8.43
CA GLU A 247 36.13 25.26 -9.53
C GLU A 247 34.85 26.10 -9.57
N SER A 248 34.36 26.54 -8.41
CA SER A 248 33.22 27.46 -8.31
C SER A 248 33.59 28.88 -8.80
N HIS A 249 34.81 29.35 -8.55
CA HIS A 249 35.32 30.61 -9.11
C HIS A 249 35.60 30.53 -10.62
N LEU A 250 36.12 29.41 -11.14
CA LEU A 250 36.35 29.22 -12.57
C LEU A 250 35.04 29.21 -13.37
N ASN A 251 33.99 28.58 -12.85
CA ASN A 251 32.67 28.62 -13.49
C ASN A 251 32.03 30.01 -13.45
N LEU A 252 32.17 30.75 -12.33
CA LEU A 252 31.70 32.13 -12.22
C LEU A 252 32.42 33.08 -13.20
N ILE A 253 33.73 32.92 -13.36
CA ILE A 253 34.53 33.70 -14.32
C ILE A 253 34.21 33.28 -15.76
N ALA A 254 33.99 31.99 -16.04
CA ALA A 254 33.61 31.51 -17.37
C ALA A 254 32.22 32.00 -17.80
N THR A 255 31.23 32.04 -16.89
CA THR A 255 29.92 32.67 -17.17
C THR A 255 30.02 34.18 -17.38
N HIS A 256 30.97 34.86 -16.74
CA HIS A 256 31.19 36.30 -16.95
C HIS A 256 31.95 36.61 -18.26
N ARG A 257 32.71 35.66 -18.81
CA ARG A 257 33.52 35.84 -20.03
C ARG A 257 32.78 35.53 -21.34
N HIS A 258 31.61 34.91 -21.26
CA HIS A 258 30.75 34.64 -22.43
C HIS A 258 29.55 35.60 -22.54
N GLY A 259 29.47 36.61 -21.68
CA GLY A 259 28.40 37.61 -21.67
C GLY A 259 28.68 38.90 -22.45
N ASP A 260 29.80 39.03 -23.17
CA ASP A 260 30.09 40.28 -23.88
C ASP A 260 30.78 40.09 -25.23
N PRO A 261 30.03 40.28 -26.33
CA PRO A 261 30.60 40.83 -27.55
C PRO A 261 29.74 42.03 -27.98
N GLY A 262 29.98 43.22 -27.44
CA GLY A 262 29.20 44.38 -27.87
C GLY A 262 29.73 45.76 -27.53
N GLY A 263 30.98 45.91 -27.10
CA GLY A 263 31.62 47.23 -26.97
C GLY A 263 32.10 47.75 -28.33
N GLY A 264 31.22 48.42 -29.07
CA GLY A 264 31.55 49.18 -30.28
C GLY A 264 30.79 50.49 -30.29
N MET A 265 31.48 51.56 -29.89
CA MET A 265 31.05 52.96 -30.05
C MET A 265 30.71 53.24 -31.51
N ASP A 266 29.66 54.02 -31.77
CA ASP A 266 29.62 54.97 -32.89
C ASP A 266 28.71 56.17 -32.56
N GLU A 267 29.10 57.31 -33.13
CA GLU A 267 28.90 58.71 -32.78
C GLU A 267 27.46 59.30 -32.82
N PRO A 268 27.26 60.51 -32.23
CA PRO A 268 26.00 61.24 -32.32
C PRO A 268 25.93 62.10 -33.58
N SER A 269 24.79 62.10 -34.28
CA SER A 269 24.47 63.18 -35.22
C SER A 269 22.95 63.38 -35.39
N TRP A 270 22.52 64.59 -35.03
CA TRP A 270 21.24 65.28 -35.29
C TRP A 270 19.99 64.82 -34.54
#